data_AF-A0A8X7UEG9-F1
#
_entry.id   AF-A0A8X7UEG9-F1
#
_cell.length_a   1.000
_cell.length_b   1.000
_cell.length_c   1.000
_cell.angle_alpha   90.00
_cell.angle_beta   90.00
_cell.angle_gamma   90.00
#
_symmetry.space_group_name_H-M   'P 1'
#
loop_
_entity.id
_entity.type
_entity.pdbx_description
1 polymer ?
#
loop_
_entity_poly.entity_id
_entity_poly.type
_entity_poly.pdbx_seq_one_letter_code
_entity_poly.pdbx_strand_id
1 'polypeptide(L)'
;MFTRREKIKKPKPWAHTEPITRAQLMNMREEFWDTSPHYGGQREIWDALRAAAEAELTLAQTIIDSAGVIVQGRDLTLCWDERGAKYELPRYVLSEPTNLIREQG
;
A
#
# COMPACT_ATOMS: atom_id res chain seq x y z
N MET A 1 -19.17 -8.25 19.25
CA MET A 1 -19.54 -6.85 18.93
C MET A 1 -18.46 -6.29 18.01
N PHE A 2 -18.87 -5.83 16.83
CA PHE A 2 -18.02 -5.45 15.71
C PHE A 2 -17.04 -4.34 16.09
N THR A 3 -15.74 -4.64 16.14
CA THR A 3 -14.70 -3.63 16.23
C THR A 3 -14.80 -2.76 14.98
N ARG A 4 -15.14 -1.49 15.18
CA ARG A 4 -15.29 -0.47 14.15
C ARG A 4 -13.95 -0.33 13.41
N ARG A 5 -13.77 -1.08 12.32
CA ARG A 5 -12.61 -0.97 11.43
C ARG A 5 -12.71 0.41 10.78
N GLU A 6 -11.76 1.30 11.07
CA GLU A 6 -11.73 2.61 10.43
C GLU A 6 -11.59 2.39 8.92
N LYS A 7 -12.48 3.04 8.16
CA LYS A 7 -12.48 2.92 6.70
C LYS A 7 -11.14 3.40 6.18
N ILE A 8 -10.43 2.55 5.43
CA ILE A 8 -9.19 2.96 4.76
C ILE A 8 -9.49 4.17 3.89
N LYS A 9 -8.64 5.18 3.96
CA LYS A 9 -8.75 6.42 3.18
C LYS A 9 -7.62 6.46 2.17
N LYS A 10 -7.82 7.28 1.12
CA LYS A 10 -6.74 7.56 0.19
C LYS A 10 -5.65 8.31 0.96
N PRO A 11 -4.39 7.87 0.87
CA PRO A 11 -3.29 8.58 1.48
C PRO A 11 -3.28 10.02 0.97
N LYS A 12 -2.92 10.93 1.87
CA LYS A 12 -2.74 12.33 1.49
C LYS A 12 -1.78 12.40 0.29
N PRO A 13 -2.01 13.33 -0.66
CA PRO A 13 -1.08 13.58 -1.74
C PRO A 13 0.31 13.79 -1.13
N TRP A 14 1.24 12.96 -1.55
CA TRP A 14 2.61 12.98 -1.08
C TRP A 14 3.50 13.49 -2.21
N ALA A 15 4.55 14.22 -1.87
CA ALA A 15 5.58 14.61 -2.82
C ALA A 15 6.82 13.76 -2.51
N HIS A 16 7.42 13.20 -3.56
CA HIS A 16 8.74 12.60 -3.43
C HIS A 16 9.77 13.72 -3.20
N THR A 17 10.79 13.45 -2.38
CA THR A 17 11.85 14.42 -2.07
C THR A 17 12.54 14.93 -3.35
N GLU A 18 12.67 14.04 -4.32
CA GLU A 18 13.24 14.31 -5.64
C GLU A 18 12.19 14.14 -6.74
N PRO A 19 12.26 14.92 -7.83
CA PRO A 19 11.41 14.73 -9.00
C PRO A 19 11.72 13.39 -9.66
N ILE A 20 10.78 12.44 -9.56
CA ILE A 20 10.89 11.11 -10.18
C ILE A 20 9.96 11.03 -11.39
N THR A 21 10.36 10.25 -12.40
CA THR A 21 9.51 9.98 -13.57
C THR A 21 8.49 8.89 -13.27
N ARG A 22 7.44 8.79 -14.10
CA ARG A 22 6.48 7.67 -14.02
C ARG A 22 7.21 6.31 -14.10
N ALA A 23 8.24 6.21 -14.95
CA ALA A 23 9.02 4.99 -15.11
C ALA A 23 9.81 4.65 -13.83
N GLN A 24 10.45 5.64 -13.19
CA GLN A 24 11.12 5.42 -11.91
C GLN A 24 10.15 5.01 -10.80
N LEU A 25 9.00 5.68 -10.71
CA LEU A 25 7.95 5.30 -9.76
C LEU A 25 7.52 3.84 -9.96
N MET A 26 7.34 3.43 -11.22
CA MET A 26 6.91 2.09 -11.57
C MET A 26 7.99 1.05 -11.22
N ASN A 27 9.27 1.32 -11.53
CA ASN A 27 10.40 0.47 -11.13
C ASN A 27 10.46 0.31 -9.61
N MET A 28 10.39 1.41 -8.84
CA MET A 28 10.41 1.35 -7.37
C MET A 28 9.22 0.53 -6.82
N ARG A 29 8.04 0.61 -7.45
CA ARG A 29 6.90 -0.22 -7.09
C ARG A 29 7.17 -1.69 -7.35
N GLU A 30 7.72 -2.02 -8.52
CA GLU A 30 8.03 -3.40 -8.89
C GLU A 30 9.10 -3.99 -7.97
N GLU A 31 10.19 -3.27 -7.71
CA GLU A 31 11.24 -3.66 -6.77
C GLU A 31 10.69 -3.86 -5.36
N PHE A 32 9.80 -2.97 -4.90
CA PHE A 32 9.15 -3.14 -3.61
C PHE A 32 8.31 -4.42 -3.58
N TRP A 33 7.48 -4.66 -4.60
CA TRP A 33 6.64 -5.86 -4.63
C TRP A 33 7.41 -7.17 -4.81
N ASP A 34 8.55 -7.14 -5.50
CA ASP A 34 9.46 -8.28 -5.64
C ASP A 34 10.13 -8.62 -4.30
N THR A 35 10.51 -7.59 -3.54
CA THR A 35 11.16 -7.72 -2.24
C THR A 35 10.18 -7.85 -1.07
N SER A 36 8.91 -7.46 -1.21
CA SER A 36 7.83 -7.59 -0.22
C SER A 36 7.80 -8.94 0.51
N PRO A 37 7.79 -10.11 -0.17
CA PRO A 37 7.79 -11.41 0.51
C PRO A 37 9.05 -11.69 1.34
N HIS A 38 10.13 -10.94 1.15
CA HIS A 38 11.37 -11.04 1.93
C HIS A 38 11.36 -10.19 3.22
N TYR A 39 10.50 -9.17 3.32
CA TYR A 39 10.39 -8.32 4.52
C TYR A 39 9.72 -9.02 5.71
N GLY A 40 9.15 -10.21 5.50
CA GLY A 40 8.47 -11.02 6.51
C GLY A 40 6.95 -11.03 6.34
N GLY A 41 6.29 -11.88 7.14
CA GLY A 41 4.85 -12.12 7.06
C GLY A 41 4.44 -13.18 6.03
N GLN A 42 3.13 -13.39 5.90
CA GLN A 42 2.53 -14.33 4.94
C GLN A 42 2.39 -13.71 3.54
N ARG A 43 2.75 -14.47 2.49
CA ARG A 43 2.60 -14.06 1.10
C ARG A 43 1.15 -13.76 0.72
N GLU A 44 0.19 -14.47 1.31
CA GLU A 44 -1.25 -14.24 1.12
C GLU A 44 -1.67 -12.84 1.56
N ILE A 45 -1.10 -12.33 2.65
CA ILE A 45 -1.37 -10.98 3.14
C ILE A 45 -0.73 -9.94 2.22
N TRP A 46 0.48 -10.20 1.72
CA TRP A 46 1.11 -9.35 0.72
C TRP A 46 0.28 -9.26 -0.56
N ASP A 47 -0.27 -10.38 -1.02
CA ASP A 47 -1.17 -10.42 -2.18
C ASP A 47 -2.46 -9.63 -1.92
N ALA A 48 -3.07 -9.81 -0.75
CA ALA A 48 -4.24 -9.05 -0.33
C ALA A 48 -3.96 -7.55 -0.25
N LEU A 49 -2.81 -7.14 0.30
CA LEU A 49 -2.38 -5.74 0.38
C LEU A 49 -2.16 -5.15 -1.02
N ARG A 50 -1.61 -5.93 -1.95
CA ARG A 50 -1.42 -5.53 -3.35
C ARG A 50 -2.75 -5.30 -4.04
N ALA A 51 -3.63 -6.29 -3.96
CA ALA A 51 -4.98 -6.20 -4.50
C ALA A 51 -5.75 -5.03 -3.88
N ALA A 52 -5.60 -4.78 -2.58
CA ALA A 52 -6.21 -3.65 -1.90
C ALA A 52 -5.60 -2.29 -2.31
N ALA A 53 -4.31 -2.24 -2.62
CA ALA A 53 -3.64 -1.04 -3.09
C ALA A 53 -4.04 -0.65 -4.52
N GLU A 54 -4.29 -1.65 -5.38
CA GLU A 54 -4.73 -1.44 -6.77
C GLU A 54 -6.25 -1.24 -6.87
N ALA A 55 -7.01 -1.74 -5.90
CA ALA A 55 -8.46 -1.62 -5.89
C ALA A 55 -8.98 -0.32 -5.27
N GLU A 56 -10.27 -0.04 -5.51
CA GLU A 56 -10.95 1.09 -4.88
C GLU A 56 -11.14 0.88 -3.37
N LEU A 57 -11.26 1.97 -2.60
CA LEU A 57 -11.37 1.94 -1.13
C LEU A 57 -12.39 0.91 -0.60
N THR A 58 -13.53 0.78 -1.28
CA THR A 58 -14.58 -0.19 -0.91
C THR A 58 -14.08 -1.63 -1.03
N LEU A 59 -13.42 -1.96 -2.13
CA LEU A 59 -12.92 -3.31 -2.40
C LEU A 59 -11.67 -3.59 -1.57
N ALA A 60 -10.77 -2.61 -1.47
CA ALA A 60 -9.62 -2.64 -0.59
C ALA A 60 -10.04 -2.98 0.84
N GLN A 61 -11.08 -2.33 1.36
CA GLN A 61 -11.59 -2.64 2.69
C GLN A 61 -12.04 -4.09 2.81
N THR A 62 -12.77 -4.61 1.82
CA THR A 62 -13.23 -6.01 1.80
C THR A 62 -12.07 -7.00 1.73
N ILE A 63 -11.03 -6.71 0.93
CA ILE A 63 -9.86 -7.57 0.78
C ILE A 63 -9.09 -7.64 2.10
N ILE A 64 -8.79 -6.49 2.70
CA ILE A 64 -8.14 -6.39 4.02
C ILE A 64 -8.98 -7.08 5.10
N ASP A 65 -10.31 -6.91 5.05
CA ASP A 65 -11.22 -7.52 6.00
C ASP A 65 -11.22 -9.05 5.91
N SER A 66 -11.27 -9.57 4.67
CA SER A 66 -11.20 -10.99 4.36
C SER A 66 -9.85 -11.60 4.68
N ALA A 67 -8.77 -10.82 4.61
CA ALA A 67 -7.42 -11.27 4.90
C ALA A 67 -7.07 -11.22 6.40
N GLY A 68 -7.97 -10.71 7.26
CA GLY A 68 -7.68 -10.59 8.70
C GLY A 68 -6.69 -9.47 9.03
N VAL A 69 -6.50 -8.51 8.12
CA VAL A 69 -5.51 -7.45 8.25
C VAL A 69 -6.09 -6.24 8.98
N ILE A 70 -5.31 -5.71 9.92
CA ILE A 70 -5.60 -4.57 10.78
C ILE A 70 -4.73 -3.39 10.33
N VAL A 71 -5.34 -2.38 9.72
CA VAL A 71 -4.61 -1.16 9.31
C VAL A 71 -4.37 -0.27 10.52
N GLN A 72 -3.10 -0.02 10.87
CA GLN A 72 -2.71 0.99 11.85
C GLN A 72 -2.59 2.36 11.17
N GLY A 73 -3.72 3.06 11.05
CA GLY A 73 -3.73 4.44 10.58
C GLY A 73 -4.93 4.76 9.71
N ARG A 74 -4.79 5.81 8.89
CA ARG A 74 -5.83 6.22 7.94
C ARG A 74 -5.66 5.60 6.56
N ASP A 75 -4.49 5.04 6.27
CA ASP A 75 -4.08 4.60 4.95
C ASP A 75 -3.37 3.24 5.05
N LEU A 76 -3.30 2.49 3.95
CA LEU A 76 -2.64 1.17 3.88
C LEU A 76 -1.12 1.20 4.17
N THR A 77 -0.56 2.33 4.62
CA THR A 77 0.88 2.48 4.84
C THR A 77 1.43 1.59 5.93
N LEU A 78 0.61 1.27 6.94
CA LEU A 78 1.01 0.41 8.05
C LEU A 78 -0.14 -0.54 8.37
N CYS A 79 0.08 -1.82 8.14
CA CYS A 79 -0.89 -2.88 8.31
C CYS A 79 -0.31 -3.98 9.21
N TRP A 80 -1.18 -4.62 9.98
CA TRP A 80 -0.83 -5.68 10.91
C TRP A 80 -1.71 -6.88 10.64
N ASP A 81 -1.14 -8.08 10.66
CA ASP A 81 -1.94 -9.30 10.60
C ASP A 81 -2.41 -9.72 11.99
N GLU A 82 -3.44 -10.55 12.07
CA GLU A 82 -3.94 -11.13 13.32
C GLU A 82 -2.85 -11.92 14.09
N ARG A 83 -1.81 -12.38 13.39
CA ARG A 83 -0.65 -13.07 13.97
C ARG A 83 0.42 -12.12 14.52
N GLY A 84 0.23 -10.80 14.37
CA GLY A 84 1.18 -9.78 14.80
C GLY A 84 2.31 -9.49 13.79
N ALA A 85 2.18 -9.96 12.54
CA ALA A 85 3.12 -9.59 11.48
C ALA A 85 2.87 -8.14 11.02
N LYS A 86 3.94 -7.35 10.91
CA LYS A 86 3.88 -5.95 10.46
C LYS A 86 4.15 -5.87 8.95
N TYR A 87 3.32 -5.13 8.26
CA TYR A 87 3.42 -4.83 6.84
C TYR A 87 3.47 -3.31 6.67
N GLU A 88 4.52 -2.81 6.03
CA GLU A 88 4.69 -1.38 5.81
C GLU A 88 4.74 -1.13 4.31
N LEU A 89 3.73 -0.43 3.79
CA LEU A 89 3.67 -0.07 2.38
C LEU A 89 4.06 1.39 2.23
N PRO A 90 5.10 1.69 1.45
CA PRO A 90 5.47 3.07 1.20
C PRO A 90 4.41 3.74 0.34
N ARG A 91 4.23 5.06 0.55
CA ARG A 91 3.18 5.85 -0.11
C ARG A 91 3.26 5.79 -1.63
N TYR A 92 4.46 5.59 -2.18
CA TYR A 92 4.66 5.48 -3.61
C TYR A 92 3.98 4.27 -4.25
N VAL A 93 3.79 3.19 -3.50
CA VAL A 93 3.02 2.02 -3.94
C VAL A 93 1.51 2.28 -3.91
N LEU A 94 1.05 3.07 -2.94
CA LEU A 94 -0.37 3.34 -2.70
C LEU A 94 -0.91 4.53 -3.50
N SER A 95 -0.06 5.50 -3.84
CA SER A 95 -0.46 6.69 -4.58
C SER A 95 0.70 7.26 -5.38
N GLU A 96 0.36 7.93 -6.46
CA GLU A 96 1.32 8.66 -7.28
C GLU A 96 1.75 9.95 -6.57
N PRO A 97 3.05 10.30 -6.60
CA PRO A 97 3.49 11.55 -6.04
C PRO A 97 3.00 12.71 -6.90
N THR A 98 2.73 13.85 -6.27
CA THR A 98 2.36 15.07 -7.02
C THR A 98 3.50 15.63 -7.85
N ASN A 99 4.73 15.19 -7.60
CA ASN A 99 5.96 15.67 -8.22
C ASN A 99 6.44 14.78 -9.38
N LEU A 100 5.51 14.15 -10.11
CA LEU A 100 5.83 13.35 -11.28
C LEU A 100 6.30 14.26 -12.43
N ILE A 101 7.55 14.10 -12.83
CA ILE A 101 8.06 14.74 -14.04
C ILE A 101 7.66 13.91 -15.27
N ARG A 102 7.08 14.57 -16.28
CA ARG A 102 7.02 14.01 -17.64
C ARG A 102 8.44 14.06 -18.18
N GLU A 103 8.98 12.92 -18.60
CA GLU A 103 10.13 12.95 -19.50
C GLU A 103 9.72 13.73 -20.74
N GLN A 104 10.16 14.98 -20.81
CA GLN A 104 10.01 15.82 -21.97
C GLN A 104 11.11 15.38 -22.92
N GLY A 105 10.75 14.45 -23.83
CA GLY A 105 11.57 14.11 -24.99
C GLY A 105 11.65 15.27 -25.96
#